data_AF-A0A6A2YFX6-F1
#
_entry.id   AF-A0A6A2YFX6-F1
#
_cell.length_a   1.000
_cell.length_b   1.000
_cell.length_c   1.000
_cell.angle_alpha   90.00
_cell.angle_beta   90.00
_cell.angle_gamma   90.00
#
_symmetry.space_group_name_H-M   'P 1'
#
loop_
_entity.id
_entity.type
_entity.pdbx_description
1 polymer ?
#
loop_
_entity_poly.entity_id
_entity_poly.type
_entity_poly.pdbx_seq_one_letter_code
_entity_poly.pdbx_strand_id
1 'polypeptide(L)'
;MDALGLLFHLLLQSLLVVHEEINFKYNGFLNGNLTLKGVSFIKFDGMLVLTNDSARLLGHAFYPSPVQFKKSNPDNNGTAEAATFSTNFVFSITSKYPDIGGHGLAFVLVPTKKPNTSNANQYLGLPNDTSIGRFLAVEFDIIQNPELQDINDIDNHERETLFGHGLTMITTRYEYMYVGFSASTGLLTALHYVHGWSFSTEGRAQDLDPRKLPFIKTVSNKVVHSKGFAIGMTLISVTLVFLMIIGAINIIFRIRDGDEILEDWEIEYVACRFKYSNLFAAARGFGERNLIGSGGSGRVYKGVIPSIGLEVAIKQKVVHRDVKPSNVLIYEVLNAKLGDFGLGRTYEHNNNPQTTNIVGTLGYLAPELTRTGKATTSTDVYGYGTLMLEVSSRRRPIEPKTSATELVLVDWVRELYSEGEITRAIDPKLDNYHSGEAQLALTLGLLCCHPHPDYRPTMRRVVLLLGDATLPPLPHDSIRVFRLLR
;
A
#
# COMPACT_ATOMS: atom_id res chain seq x y z
N MET A 1 -46.78 66.62 -33.94
CA MET A 1 -46.07 65.45 -33.36
C MET A 1 -47.11 64.38 -33.16
N ASP A 2 -47.12 63.38 -34.04
CA ASP A 2 -48.16 62.36 -34.06
C ASP A 2 -47.99 61.38 -32.89
N ALA A 3 -49.09 60.77 -32.44
CA ALA A 3 -49.10 59.82 -31.33
C ALA A 3 -48.08 58.67 -31.52
N LEU A 4 -47.79 58.29 -32.76
CA LEU A 4 -46.74 57.33 -33.11
C LEU A 4 -45.32 57.87 -32.87
N GLY A 5 -45.07 59.16 -33.10
CA GLY A 5 -43.79 59.79 -32.81
C GLY A 5 -43.54 59.92 -31.30
N LEU A 6 -44.60 60.18 -30.52
CA LEU A 6 -44.53 60.20 -29.05
C LEU A 6 -44.35 58.79 -28.48
N LEU A 7 -45.01 57.78 -29.05
CA LEU A 7 -44.84 56.37 -28.70
C LEU A 7 -43.43 55.88 -29.07
N PHE A 8 -42.91 56.26 -30.24
CA PHE A 8 -41.55 55.91 -30.66
C PHE A 8 -40.49 56.62 -29.81
N HIS A 9 -40.72 57.86 -29.40
CA HIS A 9 -39.82 58.57 -28.49
C HIS A 9 -39.87 58.01 -27.06
N LEU A 10 -41.06 57.61 -26.56
CA LEU A 10 -41.22 56.90 -25.29
C LEU A 10 -40.63 55.48 -25.34
N LEU A 11 -40.72 54.77 -26.47
CA LEU A 11 -40.08 53.47 -26.70
C LEU A 11 -38.56 53.60 -26.80
N LEU A 12 -38.05 54.67 -27.43
CA LEU A 12 -36.61 54.95 -27.51
C LEU A 12 -36.06 55.41 -26.15
N GLN A 13 -36.86 56.13 -25.35
CA GLN A 13 -36.54 56.43 -23.95
C GLN A 13 -36.60 55.18 -23.05
N SER A 14 -37.44 54.19 -23.38
CA SER A 14 -37.46 52.88 -22.70
C SER A 14 -36.32 51.94 -23.13
N LEU A 15 -35.60 52.28 -24.20
CA LEU A 15 -34.41 51.56 -24.69
C LEU A 15 -33.09 52.24 -24.31
N LEU A 16 -33.12 53.23 -23.43
CA LEU A 16 -31.96 53.59 -22.64
C LEU A 16 -31.81 52.51 -21.58
N VAL A 17 -30.82 51.63 -21.74
CA VAL A 17 -30.30 50.86 -20.60
C VAL A 17 -29.80 51.90 -19.61
N VAL A 18 -30.65 52.21 -18.63
CA VAL A 18 -30.27 53.00 -17.48
C VAL A 18 -29.09 52.28 -16.87
N HIS A 19 -27.97 52.98 -16.76
CA HIS A 19 -26.79 52.53 -16.05
C HIS A 19 -27.23 52.25 -14.61
N GLU A 20 -27.58 51.01 -14.30
CA GLU A 20 -28.05 50.67 -12.96
C GLU A 20 -26.82 50.58 -12.07
N GLU A 21 -26.54 51.67 -11.36
CA GLU A 21 -25.56 51.69 -10.29
C GLU A 21 -25.94 50.62 -9.26
N ILE A 22 -25.08 49.61 -9.08
CA ILE A 22 -25.37 48.53 -8.16
C ILE A 22 -24.79 48.91 -6.81
N ASN A 23 -25.68 49.40 -5.95
CA ASN A 23 -25.41 49.66 -4.54
C ASN A 23 -26.43 48.92 -3.69
N PHE A 24 -25.96 47.94 -2.91
CA PHE A 24 -26.83 47.20 -2.00
C PHE A 24 -26.19 46.99 -0.64
N LYS A 25 -27.05 46.73 0.35
CA LYS A 25 -26.66 46.45 1.72
C LYS A 25 -27.60 45.42 2.35
N TYR A 26 -27.01 44.31 2.81
CA TYR A 26 -27.66 43.24 3.55
C TYR A 26 -27.10 43.19 4.97
N ASN A 27 -27.86 43.70 5.95
CA ASN A 27 -27.61 43.44 7.37
C ASN A 27 -28.36 42.16 7.75
N GLY A 28 -27.74 41.01 7.46
CA GLY A 28 -28.46 39.73 7.41
C GLY A 28 -29.27 39.55 6.12
N PHE A 29 -29.69 38.32 5.88
CA PHE A 29 -30.19 37.85 4.58
C PHE A 29 -31.66 37.37 4.61
N LEU A 30 -32.41 37.55 5.71
CA LEU A 30 -33.82 37.10 5.81
C LEU A 30 -34.70 37.58 4.64
N ASN A 31 -34.49 38.84 4.22
CA ASN A 31 -35.17 39.46 3.09
C ASN A 31 -34.19 39.75 1.93
N GLY A 32 -33.00 39.17 1.97
CA GLY A 32 -31.96 39.38 0.96
C GLY A 32 -32.28 38.61 -0.31
N ASN A 33 -32.32 39.29 -1.45
CA ASN A 33 -32.53 38.64 -2.73
C ASN A 33 -31.19 38.05 -3.22
N LEU A 34 -30.95 36.77 -2.96
CA LEU A 34 -29.77 36.04 -3.39
C LEU A 34 -30.13 34.80 -4.19
N THR A 35 -29.32 34.49 -5.21
CA THR A 35 -29.35 33.20 -5.89
C THR A 35 -28.46 32.20 -5.14
N LEU A 36 -29.08 31.29 -4.40
CA LEU A 36 -28.40 30.23 -3.66
C LEU A 36 -28.23 28.97 -4.55
N LYS A 37 -27.09 28.31 -4.45
CA LYS A 37 -26.73 27.10 -5.21
C LYS A 37 -25.94 26.12 -4.35
N GLY A 38 -26.04 24.84 -4.66
CA GLY A 38 -25.41 23.79 -3.85
C GLY A 38 -26.11 23.63 -2.50
N VAL A 39 -25.34 23.45 -1.42
CA VAL A 39 -25.89 23.27 -0.06
C VAL A 39 -26.15 24.56 0.70
N SER A 40 -25.95 25.72 0.06
CA SER A 40 -26.12 27.01 0.72
C SER A 40 -27.60 27.29 1.06
N PHE A 41 -27.87 27.84 2.24
CA PHE A 41 -29.21 28.25 2.67
C PHE A 41 -29.14 29.44 3.63
N ILE A 42 -30.28 30.12 3.86
CA ILE A 42 -30.40 31.21 4.83
C ILE A 42 -31.09 30.67 6.08
N LYS A 43 -30.48 30.88 7.26
CA LYS A 43 -31.08 30.53 8.55
C LYS A 43 -32.22 31.49 8.92
N PHE A 44 -33.09 31.06 9.82
CA PHE A 44 -34.19 31.88 10.35
C PHE A 44 -33.72 33.14 11.09
N ASP A 45 -32.48 33.19 11.57
CA ASP A 45 -31.86 34.37 12.17
C ASP A 45 -31.25 35.33 11.13
N GLY A 46 -31.26 34.96 9.84
CA GLY A 46 -30.74 35.77 8.75
C GLY A 46 -29.28 35.57 8.42
N MET A 47 -28.59 34.59 9.00
CA MET A 47 -27.26 34.21 8.53
C MET A 47 -27.33 33.46 7.21
N LEU A 48 -26.46 33.82 6.27
CA LEU A 48 -26.21 33.03 5.08
C LEU A 48 -25.22 31.92 5.43
N VAL A 49 -25.60 30.67 5.17
CA VAL A 49 -24.78 29.48 5.35
C VAL A 49 -24.35 28.99 3.98
N LEU A 50 -23.04 28.88 3.74
CA LEU A 50 -22.53 28.35 2.48
C LEU A 50 -22.29 26.84 2.53
N THR A 51 -21.83 26.30 3.67
CA THR A 51 -21.56 24.87 3.86
C THR A 51 -22.04 24.35 5.21
N ASN A 52 -22.15 23.03 5.36
CA ASN A 52 -22.41 22.34 6.62
C ASN A 52 -21.20 21.49 7.08
N ASP A 53 -21.33 20.70 8.15
CA ASP A 53 -20.23 19.90 8.72
C ASP A 53 -19.98 18.54 8.01
N SER A 54 -20.67 18.29 6.89
CA SER A 54 -20.51 17.09 6.07
C SER A 54 -19.39 17.28 5.03
N ALA A 55 -18.75 16.17 4.66
CA ALA A 55 -17.64 16.15 3.71
C ALA A 55 -18.10 16.24 2.25
N ARG A 56 -17.25 16.82 1.39
CA ARG A 56 -17.42 16.90 -0.07
C ARG A 56 -18.67 17.64 -0.54
N LEU A 57 -18.97 18.77 0.09
CA LEU A 57 -20.07 19.64 -0.31
C LEU A 57 -19.57 20.93 -0.95
N LEU A 58 -20.44 21.58 -1.71
CA LEU A 58 -20.21 22.87 -2.33
C LEU A 58 -21.44 23.75 -2.12
N GLY A 59 -21.21 25.03 -1.87
CA GLY A 59 -22.28 26.01 -1.77
C GLY A 59 -21.85 27.36 -2.32
N HIS A 60 -22.80 28.02 -3.00
CA HIS A 60 -22.59 29.32 -3.59
C HIS A 60 -23.78 30.22 -3.34
N ALA A 61 -23.51 31.51 -3.14
CA ALA A 61 -24.53 32.53 -3.01
C ALA A 61 -24.15 33.73 -3.87
N PHE A 62 -24.99 34.07 -4.85
CA PHE A 62 -24.72 35.13 -5.81
C PHE A 62 -25.77 36.24 -5.75
N TYR A 63 -25.35 37.46 -6.03
CA TYR A 63 -26.28 38.53 -6.37
C TYR A 63 -27.11 38.12 -7.63
N PRO A 64 -28.42 38.39 -7.66
CA PRO A 64 -29.33 37.82 -8.64
C PRO A 64 -29.09 38.30 -10.08
N SER A 65 -28.57 39.50 -10.28
CA SER A 65 -28.28 40.05 -11.60
C SER A 65 -26.76 40.14 -11.83
N PRO A 66 -26.27 40.05 -13.07
CA PRO A 66 -24.86 40.30 -13.33
C PRO A 66 -24.55 41.80 -13.21
N VAL A 67 -23.33 42.12 -12.77
CA VAL A 67 -22.80 43.47 -12.56
C VAL A 67 -21.92 43.86 -13.73
N GLN A 68 -22.08 45.08 -14.25
CA GLN A 68 -21.28 45.60 -15.35
C GLN A 68 -19.92 46.12 -14.84
N PHE A 69 -18.81 45.67 -15.44
CA PHE A 69 -17.45 46.04 -15.01
C PHE A 69 -16.59 46.74 -16.09
N LYS A 70 -17.14 46.95 -17.30
CA LYS A 70 -16.49 47.73 -18.35
C LYS A 70 -17.40 48.85 -18.81
N LYS A 71 -16.90 50.09 -18.83
CA LYS A 71 -17.60 51.24 -19.42
C LYS A 71 -16.96 51.56 -20.78
N SER A 72 -17.76 51.70 -21.84
CA SER A 72 -17.27 52.26 -23.11
C SER A 72 -17.33 53.78 -23.05
N ASN A 73 -16.17 54.44 -23.05
CA ASN A 73 -16.11 55.90 -23.09
C ASN A 73 -16.42 56.38 -24.53
N PRO A 74 -17.45 57.21 -24.76
CA PRO A 74 -17.76 57.72 -26.10
C PRO A 74 -16.67 58.62 -26.68
N ASP A 75 -15.87 59.24 -25.82
CA ASP A 75 -15.02 60.38 -26.20
C ASP A 75 -13.56 60.02 -26.52
N ASN A 76 -13.15 58.75 -26.40
CA ASN A 76 -11.79 58.31 -26.77
C ASN A 76 -11.81 56.93 -27.41
N ASN A 77 -11.16 56.81 -28.57
CA ASN A 77 -11.01 55.57 -29.35
C ASN A 77 -10.70 54.34 -28.48
N GLY A 78 -11.73 53.55 -28.16
CA GLY A 78 -11.66 52.12 -27.87
C GLY A 78 -11.01 51.65 -26.57
N THR A 79 -10.63 52.53 -25.63
CA THR A 79 -10.13 52.08 -24.31
C THR A 79 -11.28 51.97 -23.31
N ALA A 80 -11.77 50.75 -23.09
CA ALA A 80 -12.73 50.47 -22.04
C ALA A 80 -12.11 50.72 -20.67
N GLU A 81 -12.71 51.60 -19.87
CA GLU A 81 -12.27 51.86 -18.50
C GLU A 81 -12.79 50.74 -17.59
N ALA A 82 -11.90 50.17 -16.77
CA ALA A 82 -12.26 49.14 -15.81
C ALA A 82 -13.05 49.78 -14.66
N ALA A 83 -14.23 49.24 -14.36
CA ALA A 83 -15.02 49.71 -13.22
C ALA A 83 -14.33 49.31 -11.91
N THR A 84 -14.17 50.28 -11.01
CA THR A 84 -13.86 50.02 -9.60
C THR A 84 -15.06 49.38 -8.92
N PHE A 85 -14.82 48.59 -7.86
CA PHE A 85 -15.87 48.24 -6.93
C PHE A 85 -15.33 48.27 -5.50
N SER A 86 -16.24 48.42 -4.55
CA SER A 86 -15.99 48.32 -3.13
C SER A 86 -16.97 47.33 -2.53
N THR A 87 -16.51 46.51 -1.57
CA THR A 87 -17.37 45.57 -0.88
C THR A 87 -16.96 45.44 0.58
N ASN A 88 -17.94 45.38 1.47
CA ASN A 88 -17.75 45.04 2.88
C ASN A 88 -18.59 43.82 3.21
N PHE A 89 -18.03 42.85 3.90
CA PHE A 89 -18.78 41.71 4.40
C PHE A 89 -18.23 41.26 5.74
N VAL A 90 -19.10 40.68 6.55
CA VAL A 90 -18.73 40.08 7.84
C VAL A 90 -19.01 38.60 7.72
N PHE A 91 -18.01 37.77 7.98
CA PHE A 91 -18.10 36.32 7.85
C PHE A 91 -17.50 35.63 9.07
N SER A 92 -17.80 34.35 9.22
CA SER A 92 -17.13 33.51 10.21
C SER A 92 -16.96 32.09 9.67
N ILE A 93 -15.78 31.52 9.92
CA ILE A 93 -15.45 30.15 9.57
C ILE A 93 -15.32 29.37 10.88
N THR A 94 -16.01 28.23 10.99
CA THR A 94 -15.95 27.38 12.18
C THR A 94 -15.56 25.97 11.77
N SER A 95 -14.31 25.58 12.05
CA SER A 95 -13.84 24.22 11.82
C SER A 95 -14.48 23.23 12.80
N LYS A 96 -14.79 22.02 12.31
CA LYS A 96 -15.17 20.88 13.16
C LYS A 96 -14.01 20.40 14.04
N TYR A 97 -12.79 20.61 13.57
CA TYR A 97 -11.54 20.25 14.25
C TYR A 97 -10.66 21.51 14.38
N PRO A 98 -10.74 22.24 15.51
CA PRO A 98 -10.07 23.52 15.69
C PRO A 98 -8.56 23.49 15.42
N ASP A 99 -7.91 22.37 15.75
CA ASP A 99 -6.44 22.23 15.71
C ASP A 99 -5.88 21.87 14.31
N ILE A 100 -6.75 21.47 13.37
CA ILE A 100 -6.35 21.00 12.03
C ILE A 100 -6.89 21.94 10.94
N GLY A 101 -7.83 22.83 11.30
CA GLY A 101 -8.53 23.76 10.40
C GLY A 101 -9.30 23.08 9.26
N GLY A 102 -9.83 23.86 8.32
CA GLY A 102 -10.60 23.38 7.18
C GLY A 102 -10.54 24.38 6.03
N HIS A 103 -10.98 23.97 4.83
CA HIS A 103 -10.94 24.82 3.63
C HIS A 103 -11.65 26.17 3.84
N GLY A 104 -11.13 27.23 3.22
CA GLY A 104 -11.61 28.59 3.36
C GLY A 104 -12.91 28.96 2.61
N LEU A 105 -13.21 30.25 2.60
CA LEU A 105 -14.31 30.89 1.87
C LEU A 105 -13.75 31.83 0.81
N ALA A 106 -14.33 31.88 -0.39
CA ALA A 106 -13.96 32.84 -1.41
C ALA A 106 -15.05 33.85 -1.73
N PHE A 107 -14.67 35.13 -1.84
CA PHE A 107 -15.42 36.13 -2.59
C PHE A 107 -15.05 36.03 -4.07
N VAL A 108 -16.04 35.99 -4.95
CA VAL A 108 -15.82 35.63 -6.36
C VAL A 108 -16.51 36.56 -7.35
N LEU A 109 -15.84 36.84 -8.46
CA LEU A 109 -16.41 37.44 -9.68
C LEU A 109 -16.33 36.41 -10.81
N VAL A 110 -17.48 35.89 -11.24
CA VAL A 110 -17.56 34.78 -12.21
C VAL A 110 -18.44 35.14 -13.41
N PRO A 111 -18.09 34.71 -14.63
CA PRO A 111 -18.90 35.00 -15.82
C PRO A 111 -20.24 34.25 -15.83
N THR A 112 -20.34 33.13 -15.09
CA THR A 112 -21.58 32.33 -15.00
C THR A 112 -21.82 31.86 -13.57
N LYS A 113 -23.08 31.77 -13.15
CA LYS A 113 -23.47 31.22 -11.84
C LYS A 113 -23.38 29.69 -11.75
N LYS A 114 -23.03 29.01 -12.85
CA LYS A 114 -23.03 27.54 -12.95
C LYS A 114 -21.88 27.07 -13.86
N PRO A 115 -20.66 26.99 -13.35
CA PRO A 115 -19.60 26.30 -14.06
C PRO A 115 -19.90 24.79 -14.02
N ASN A 116 -20.08 24.16 -15.19
CA ASN A 116 -20.43 22.73 -15.30
C ASN A 116 -19.30 21.76 -14.83
N THR A 117 -18.23 22.26 -14.20
CA THR A 117 -17.00 21.53 -13.85
C THR A 117 -16.47 21.83 -12.43
N SER A 118 -17.32 22.35 -11.52
CA SER A 118 -16.93 22.59 -10.12
C SER A 118 -16.89 21.29 -9.30
N ASN A 119 -15.69 20.85 -8.89
CA ASN A 119 -15.52 19.70 -8.00
C ASN A 119 -15.50 20.15 -6.52
N ALA A 120 -16.22 19.44 -5.66
CA ALA A 120 -16.17 19.63 -4.21
C ALA A 120 -14.86 19.06 -3.64
N ASN A 121 -13.75 19.77 -3.84
CA ASN A 121 -12.41 19.52 -3.29
C ASN A 121 -11.63 20.87 -3.25
N GLN A 122 -10.29 20.84 -3.26
CA GLN A 122 -9.31 21.93 -3.02
C GLN A 122 -9.48 23.27 -3.79
N TYR A 123 -10.48 23.43 -4.66
CA TYR A 123 -10.69 24.64 -5.46
C TYR A 123 -11.86 25.50 -4.99
N LEU A 124 -12.32 25.36 -3.73
CA LEU A 124 -13.43 26.15 -3.17
C LEU A 124 -14.74 26.10 -3.97
N GLY A 125 -14.94 25.02 -4.75
CA GLY A 125 -16.08 24.87 -5.66
C GLY A 125 -15.97 25.67 -6.97
N LEU A 126 -14.77 26.13 -7.36
CA LEU A 126 -14.51 26.84 -8.60
C LEU A 126 -14.01 25.89 -9.71
N PRO A 127 -14.29 26.18 -11.00
CA PRO A 127 -13.88 25.35 -12.12
C PRO A 127 -12.36 25.38 -12.33
N ASN A 128 -11.75 24.20 -12.50
CA ASN A 128 -10.33 24.04 -12.80
C ASN A 128 -10.03 24.09 -14.32
N ASP A 129 -10.91 24.73 -15.10
CA ASP A 129 -10.81 24.72 -16.57
C ASP A 129 -10.40 26.11 -17.08
N THR A 130 -9.18 26.18 -17.61
CA THR A 130 -8.59 27.39 -18.21
C THR A 130 -9.39 27.95 -19.40
N SER A 131 -10.32 27.17 -19.97
CA SER A 131 -11.16 27.56 -21.10
C SER A 131 -12.42 28.37 -20.74
N ILE A 132 -12.84 28.40 -19.47
CA ILE A 132 -14.11 29.02 -19.03
C ILE A 132 -13.98 30.55 -18.79
N GLY A 133 -12.80 31.11 -19.02
CA GLY A 133 -12.52 32.53 -18.87
C GLY A 133 -11.98 32.88 -17.49
N ARG A 134 -11.16 33.94 -17.43
CA ARG A 134 -10.55 34.42 -16.19
C ARG A 134 -11.64 34.90 -15.22
N PHE A 135 -11.73 34.28 -14.07
CA PHE A 135 -12.54 34.71 -12.92
C PHE A 135 -11.64 35.35 -11.86
N LEU A 136 -12.23 36.14 -10.96
CA LEU A 136 -11.56 36.62 -9.76
C LEU A 136 -12.06 35.80 -8.57
N ALA A 137 -11.14 35.37 -7.71
CA ALA A 137 -11.45 34.81 -6.41
C ALA A 137 -10.50 35.42 -5.37
N VAL A 138 -11.05 35.84 -4.23
CA VAL A 138 -10.32 36.28 -3.05
C VAL A 138 -10.65 35.29 -1.95
N GLU A 139 -9.67 34.46 -1.58
CA GLU A 139 -9.81 33.41 -0.58
C GLU A 139 -9.52 33.93 0.84
N PHE A 140 -10.29 33.42 1.79
CA PHE A 140 -10.16 33.66 3.22
C PHE A 140 -10.07 32.30 3.92
N ASP A 141 -8.90 31.96 4.43
CA ASP A 141 -8.62 30.71 5.15
C ASP A 141 -8.40 30.99 6.65
N ILE A 142 -8.57 29.94 7.46
CA ILE A 142 -8.23 29.89 8.89
C ILE A 142 -6.88 29.20 9.14
N ILE A 143 -6.24 28.61 8.12
CA ILE A 143 -4.91 27.97 8.20
C ILE A 143 -3.94 28.67 7.26
N GLN A 144 -2.70 28.89 7.73
CA GLN A 144 -1.59 29.34 6.88
C GLN A 144 -1.14 28.22 5.92
N ASN A 145 -1.10 28.48 4.60
CA ASN A 145 -0.51 27.57 3.63
C ASN A 145 0.95 27.98 3.29
N PRO A 146 1.98 27.23 3.74
CA PRO A 146 3.38 27.58 3.51
C PRO A 146 3.80 27.56 2.04
N GLU A 147 3.10 26.81 1.18
CA GLU A 147 3.44 26.66 -0.25
C GLU A 147 2.98 27.84 -1.11
N LEU A 148 2.03 28.65 -0.64
CA LEU A 148 1.47 29.80 -1.36
C LEU A 148 2.00 31.17 -0.90
N GLN A 149 2.94 31.19 0.05
CA GLN A 149 3.50 32.42 0.66
C GLN A 149 2.42 33.35 1.23
N ASP A 150 1.44 32.79 1.95
CA ASP A 150 0.38 33.58 2.59
C ASP A 150 0.98 34.59 3.60
N ILE A 151 0.45 35.82 3.58
CA ILE A 151 0.82 36.87 4.52
C ILE A 151 0.14 36.57 5.87
N ASN A 152 0.95 36.24 6.88
CA ASN A 152 0.50 36.12 8.26
C ASN A 152 0.27 37.50 8.85
N ASP A 153 -0.93 37.77 9.34
CA ASP A 153 -1.07 38.27 10.72
C ASP A 153 -2.51 38.09 11.24
N ILE A 154 -2.80 36.95 11.87
CA ILE A 154 -3.69 36.94 13.03
C ILE A 154 -3.06 36.01 14.04
N ASP A 155 -2.31 36.65 14.93
CA ASP A 155 -1.70 36.02 16.07
C ASP A 155 -2.76 35.28 16.92
N ASN A 156 -2.37 34.07 17.28
CA ASN A 156 -3.04 33.18 18.20
C ASN A 156 -3.14 33.85 19.59
N HIS A 157 -4.19 34.65 19.88
CA HIS A 157 -4.76 34.72 21.24
C HIS A 157 -6.12 35.39 21.44
N GLU A 158 -6.71 36.11 20.49
CA GLU A 158 -8.05 36.68 20.71
C GLU A 158 -8.97 36.43 19.52
N ARG A 159 -10.20 36.00 19.81
CA ARG A 159 -11.28 35.82 18.84
C ARG A 159 -11.69 37.19 18.30
N GLU A 160 -10.98 37.71 17.32
CA GLU A 160 -11.32 38.96 16.64
C GLU A 160 -11.65 38.75 15.16
N THR A 161 -12.71 39.45 14.75
CA THR A 161 -13.31 39.43 13.43
C THR A 161 -12.47 40.30 12.50
N LEU A 162 -11.87 39.73 11.46
CA LEU A 162 -11.12 40.50 10.46
C LEU A 162 -12.05 41.47 9.71
N PHE A 163 -11.82 42.77 9.92
CA PHE A 163 -12.31 43.82 9.04
C PHE A 163 -11.34 43.92 7.85
N GLY A 164 -11.70 43.33 6.70
CA GLY A 164 -10.94 43.49 5.46
C GLY A 164 -11.05 44.91 4.91
N HIS A 165 -9.96 45.69 4.96
CA HIS A 165 -9.85 46.98 4.28
C HIS A 165 -9.56 46.80 2.77
N GLY A 166 -10.16 47.67 1.96
CA GLY A 166 -10.40 47.54 0.52
C GLY A 166 -9.20 47.20 -0.37
N LEU A 167 -9.41 46.22 -1.26
CA LEU A 167 -8.57 45.95 -2.42
C LEU A 167 -8.99 46.86 -3.58
N THR A 168 -7.98 47.48 -4.22
CA THR A 168 -8.15 48.51 -5.26
C THR A 168 -7.84 47.92 -6.66
N MET A 169 -8.71 48.24 -7.63
CA MET A 169 -8.60 48.11 -9.10
C MET A 169 -8.20 46.75 -9.70
N ILE A 170 -9.20 46.03 -10.25
CA ILE A 170 -9.00 44.79 -11.01
C ILE A 170 -9.64 44.92 -12.39
N THR A 171 -8.83 44.90 -13.44
CA THR A 171 -9.28 44.95 -14.84
C THR A 171 -9.86 43.60 -15.26
N THR A 172 -11.18 43.48 -15.30
CA THR A 172 -11.87 42.27 -15.78
C THR A 172 -11.98 42.27 -17.32
N ARG A 173 -12.04 41.09 -17.96
CA ARG A 173 -12.17 40.99 -19.44
C ARG A 173 -13.63 41.02 -19.92
N TYR A 174 -14.59 40.64 -19.06
CA TYR A 174 -16.01 40.58 -19.39
C TYR A 174 -16.72 41.89 -19.05
N GLU A 175 -17.71 42.24 -19.86
CA GLU A 175 -18.53 43.43 -19.61
C GLU A 175 -19.45 43.22 -18.42
N TYR A 176 -19.95 41.99 -18.22
CA TYR A 176 -20.86 41.62 -17.13
C TYR A 176 -20.35 40.39 -16.36
N MET A 177 -20.37 40.43 -15.02
CA MET A 177 -19.95 39.32 -14.15
C MET A 177 -20.89 39.17 -12.95
N TYR A 178 -21.03 37.96 -12.44
CA TYR A 178 -21.76 37.69 -11.19
C TYR A 178 -20.84 37.84 -10.00
N VAL A 179 -21.32 38.55 -8.98
CA VAL A 179 -20.63 38.74 -7.70
C VAL A 179 -21.27 37.86 -6.62
N GLY A 180 -20.45 37.26 -5.76
CA GLY A 180 -20.97 36.40 -4.70
C GLY A 180 -19.89 35.69 -3.90
N PHE A 181 -20.32 34.66 -3.19
CA PHE A 181 -19.48 33.84 -2.33
C PHE A 181 -19.49 32.37 -2.75
N SER A 182 -18.36 31.70 -2.56
CA SER A 182 -18.16 30.29 -2.86
C SER A 182 -17.42 29.61 -1.71
N ALA A 183 -17.87 28.42 -1.32
CA ALA A 183 -17.14 27.59 -0.35
C ALA A 183 -17.37 26.10 -0.65
N SER A 184 -16.38 25.27 -0.31
CA SER A 184 -16.47 23.81 -0.39
C SER A 184 -15.95 23.15 0.89
N THR A 185 -16.40 21.93 1.16
CA THR A 185 -15.85 21.09 2.22
C THR A 185 -15.11 19.90 1.63
N GLY A 186 -13.95 19.60 2.19
CA GLY A 186 -13.13 18.44 1.83
C GLY A 186 -13.26 17.34 2.89
N LEU A 187 -12.16 16.64 3.18
CA LEU A 187 -12.07 15.71 4.31
C LEU A 187 -12.03 16.43 5.66
N LEU A 188 -11.48 17.65 5.68
CA LEU A 188 -11.52 18.58 6.80
C LEU A 188 -12.73 19.50 6.62
N THR A 189 -13.73 19.37 7.48
CA THR A 189 -15.02 20.07 7.31
C THR A 189 -15.08 21.35 8.15
N ALA A 190 -15.60 22.41 7.55
CA ALA A 190 -15.80 23.70 8.18
C ALA A 190 -17.17 24.30 7.80
N LEU A 191 -17.74 25.04 8.73
CA LEU A 191 -18.97 25.81 8.56
C LEU A 191 -18.62 27.22 8.13
N HIS A 192 -19.18 27.64 7.00
CA HIS A 192 -18.96 28.96 6.41
C HIS A 192 -20.22 29.81 6.53
N TYR A 193 -20.13 30.91 7.28
CA TYR A 193 -21.22 31.84 7.49
C TYR A 193 -20.88 33.23 6.96
N VAL A 194 -21.84 33.88 6.32
CA VAL A 194 -21.82 35.31 6.01
C VAL A 194 -22.95 35.98 6.79
N HIS A 195 -22.61 36.99 7.58
CA HIS A 195 -23.50 37.70 8.50
C HIS A 195 -24.11 38.95 7.86
N GLY A 196 -23.35 39.59 6.97
CA GLY A 196 -23.83 40.73 6.21
C GLY A 196 -22.91 41.04 5.05
N TRP A 197 -23.44 41.77 4.07
CA TRP A 197 -22.73 42.11 2.84
C TRP A 197 -23.24 43.42 2.26
N SER A 198 -22.33 44.34 1.95
CA SER A 198 -22.59 45.52 1.14
C SER A 198 -21.62 45.58 -0.04
N PHE A 199 -22.11 46.15 -1.13
CA PHE A 199 -21.37 46.23 -2.39
C PHE A 199 -21.74 47.52 -3.10
N SER A 200 -20.74 48.18 -3.68
CA SER A 200 -20.93 49.35 -4.53
C SER A 200 -20.01 49.28 -5.74
N THR A 201 -20.57 49.53 -6.93
CA THR A 201 -19.78 49.75 -8.15
C THR A 201 -19.22 51.18 -8.24
N GLU A 202 -19.70 52.11 -7.41
CA GLU A 202 -19.20 53.48 -7.38
C GLU A 202 -18.90 53.93 -5.96
N GLY A 203 -17.69 54.45 -5.74
CA GLY A 203 -17.23 54.89 -4.43
C GLY A 203 -17.12 53.76 -3.41
N ARG A 204 -17.22 54.13 -2.13
CA ARG A 204 -17.05 53.21 -1.00
C ARG A 204 -18.36 52.52 -0.66
N ALA A 205 -18.32 51.19 -0.49
CA ALA A 205 -19.47 50.43 -0.02
C ALA A 205 -19.90 50.89 1.38
N GLN A 206 -21.21 50.90 1.62
CA GLN A 206 -21.76 51.33 2.90
C GLN A 206 -21.26 50.42 4.03
N ASP A 207 -20.83 51.00 5.14
CA ASP A 207 -20.38 50.20 6.30
C ASP A 207 -21.57 49.40 6.87
N LEU A 208 -21.31 48.14 7.25
CA LEU A 208 -22.30 47.28 7.89
C LEU A 208 -22.49 47.72 9.34
N ASP A 209 -23.73 47.65 9.84
CA ASP A 209 -24.03 48.01 11.24
C ASP A 209 -23.86 46.78 12.13
N PRO A 210 -22.80 46.67 12.96
CA PRO A 210 -22.55 45.47 13.74
C PRO A 210 -23.70 45.10 14.67
N ARG A 211 -24.49 46.07 15.12
CA ARG A 211 -25.61 45.83 16.06
C ARG A 211 -26.81 45.15 15.39
N LYS A 212 -26.90 45.22 14.06
CA LYS A 212 -27.98 44.63 13.25
C LYS A 212 -27.58 43.32 12.60
N LEU A 213 -26.32 42.90 12.76
CA LEU A 213 -25.86 41.62 12.21
C LEU A 213 -26.32 40.47 13.10
N PRO A 214 -26.69 39.32 12.50
CA PRO A 214 -26.95 38.12 13.26
C PRO A 214 -25.64 37.58 13.85
N PHE A 215 -25.62 37.32 15.16
CA PHE A 215 -24.44 36.79 15.84
C PHE A 215 -24.60 35.32 16.21
N ILE A 216 -23.51 34.57 16.08
CA ILE A 216 -23.42 33.21 16.62
C ILE A 216 -23.38 33.30 18.14
N LYS A 217 -24.45 32.88 18.83
CA LYS A 217 -24.37 32.53 20.25
C LYS A 217 -23.43 31.32 20.36
N THR A 218 -22.18 31.55 20.72
CA THR A 218 -21.22 30.47 20.96
C THR A 218 -21.66 29.72 22.21
N VAL A 219 -22.48 28.68 22.04
CA VAL A 219 -22.59 27.65 23.07
C VAL A 219 -21.25 26.93 23.01
N SER A 220 -20.31 27.37 23.84
CA SER A 220 -19.11 26.61 24.13
C SER A 220 -19.58 25.32 24.78
N ASN A 221 -19.83 24.31 23.97
CA ASN A 221 -19.77 22.94 24.44
C ASN A 221 -18.30 22.73 24.78
N LYS A 222 -17.90 23.07 26.01
CA LYS A 222 -16.81 22.38 26.66
C LYS A 222 -17.15 20.91 26.50
N VAL A 223 -16.45 20.22 25.61
CA VAL A 223 -16.42 18.76 25.63
C VAL A 223 -15.89 18.43 27.01
N VAL A 224 -16.80 18.11 27.93
CA VAL A 224 -16.44 17.64 29.25
C VAL A 224 -15.80 16.28 29.00
N HIS A 225 -14.47 16.27 28.89
CA HIS A 225 -13.70 15.05 29.08
C HIS A 225 -14.01 14.59 30.50
N SER A 226 -15.00 13.70 30.63
CA SER A 226 -15.11 12.91 31.84
C SER A 226 -13.80 12.12 31.94
N LYS A 227 -13.19 12.07 33.12
CA LYS A 227 -11.95 11.31 33.34
C LYS A 227 -12.10 9.85 32.82
N GLY A 228 -13.32 9.31 32.82
CA GLY A 228 -13.66 8.01 32.26
C GLY A 228 -13.50 7.89 30.74
N PHE A 229 -13.78 8.94 29.95
CA PHE A 229 -13.62 8.90 28.49
C PHE A 229 -12.14 8.84 28.09
N ALA A 230 -11.28 9.62 28.77
CA ALA A 230 -9.83 9.59 28.55
C ALA A 230 -9.25 8.21 28.91
N ILE A 231 -9.68 7.62 30.04
CA ILE A 231 -9.27 6.28 30.46
C ILE A 231 -9.71 5.23 29.42
N GLY A 232 -10.96 5.30 28.93
CA GLY A 232 -11.46 4.39 27.90
C GLY A 232 -10.65 4.44 26.60
N MET A 233 -10.32 5.64 26.12
CA MET A 233 -9.49 5.82 24.92
C MET A 233 -8.07 5.27 25.11
N THR A 234 -7.46 5.47 26.29
CA THR A 234 -6.14 4.89 26.58
C THR A 234 -6.17 3.37 26.66
N LEU A 235 -7.22 2.77 27.24
CA LEU A 235 -7.39 1.31 27.28
C LEU A 235 -7.57 0.72 25.87
N ILE A 236 -8.36 1.36 25.01
CA ILE A 236 -8.55 0.93 23.62
C ILE A 236 -7.23 1.04 22.82
N SER A 237 -6.47 2.12 23.02
CA SER A 237 -5.16 2.29 22.40
C SER A 237 -4.16 1.23 22.85
N VAL A 238 -4.06 0.96 24.16
CA VAL A 238 -3.16 -0.07 24.73
C VAL A 238 -3.52 -1.46 24.25
N THR A 239 -4.82 -1.78 24.19
CA THR A 239 -5.30 -3.08 23.68
C THR A 239 -5.02 -3.25 22.18
N LEU A 240 -5.18 -2.21 21.36
CA LEU A 240 -4.79 -2.24 19.95
C LEU A 240 -3.28 -2.46 19.76
N VAL A 241 -2.44 -1.77 20.54
CA VAL A 241 -0.99 -1.97 20.51
C VAL A 241 -0.61 -3.40 20.91
N PHE A 242 -1.25 -3.96 21.93
CA PHE A 242 -1.00 -5.33 22.36
C PHE A 242 -1.40 -6.35 21.29
N LEU A 243 -2.53 -6.15 20.61
CA LEU A 243 -2.94 -6.99 19.48
C LEU A 243 -1.98 -6.90 18.29
N MET A 244 -1.46 -5.70 17.99
CA MET A 244 -0.43 -5.51 16.97
C MET A 244 0.88 -6.24 17.32
N ILE A 245 1.29 -6.20 18.60
CA ILE A 245 2.46 -6.94 19.08
C ILE A 245 2.23 -8.45 18.97
N ILE A 246 1.07 -8.96 19.39
CA ILE A 246 0.72 -10.38 19.22
C ILE A 246 0.69 -10.77 17.73
N GLY A 247 0.12 -9.92 16.88
CA GLY A 247 0.09 -10.12 15.44
C GLY A 247 1.49 -10.17 14.84
N ALA A 248 2.35 -9.21 15.19
CA ALA A 248 3.75 -9.16 14.77
C ALA A 248 4.53 -10.38 15.29
N ILE A 249 4.33 -10.78 16.54
CA ILE A 249 4.93 -11.99 17.11
C ILE A 249 4.45 -13.22 16.33
N ASN A 250 3.16 -13.37 16.05
CA ASN A 250 2.65 -14.48 15.23
C ASN A 250 3.19 -14.46 13.80
N ILE A 251 3.34 -13.29 13.19
CA ILE A 251 3.94 -13.15 11.86
C ILE A 251 5.42 -13.53 11.91
N ILE A 252 6.17 -13.05 12.90
CA ILE A 252 7.57 -13.43 13.11
C ILE A 252 7.68 -14.93 13.39
N PHE A 253 6.82 -15.51 14.23
CA PHE A 253 6.78 -16.95 14.45
C PHE A 253 6.41 -17.71 13.18
N ARG A 254 5.50 -17.20 12.34
CA ARG A 254 5.11 -17.80 11.07
C ARG A 254 6.18 -17.68 9.99
N ILE A 255 6.97 -16.61 9.99
CA ILE A 255 8.12 -16.41 9.11
C ILE A 255 9.34 -17.21 9.62
N ARG A 256 9.45 -17.40 10.94
CA ARG A 256 10.52 -18.18 11.60
C ARG A 256 10.23 -19.68 11.60
N ASP A 257 8.96 -20.10 11.60
CA ASP A 257 8.45 -21.38 11.08
C ASP A 257 8.39 -21.30 9.53
N GLY A 258 9.47 -20.79 8.93
CA GLY A 258 9.73 -21.03 7.53
C GLY A 258 10.08 -22.50 7.38
N ASP A 259 9.06 -23.33 7.17
CA ASP A 259 9.19 -24.58 6.43
C ASP A 259 7.81 -25.20 6.19
N GLU A 260 7.70 -25.85 5.04
CA GLU A 260 6.53 -26.57 4.51
C GLU A 260 5.58 -25.70 3.67
N ILE A 261 6.11 -25.16 2.56
CA ILE A 261 5.30 -24.90 1.36
C ILE A 261 4.54 -26.19 1.05
N LEU A 262 3.22 -26.15 1.16
CA LEU A 262 2.33 -27.24 0.78
C LEU A 262 2.59 -27.58 -0.69
N GLU A 263 2.98 -28.82 -0.97
CA GLU A 263 3.02 -29.32 -2.34
C GLU A 263 1.60 -29.75 -2.77
N ASP A 264 1.25 -29.60 -4.05
CA ASP A 264 -0.13 -29.80 -4.54
C ASP A 264 -0.73 -31.19 -4.21
N TRP A 265 0.10 -32.21 -4.00
CA TRP A 265 -0.34 -33.55 -3.57
C TRP A 265 -0.63 -33.67 -2.05
N GLU A 266 -0.17 -32.73 -1.22
CA GLU A 266 -0.47 -32.69 0.22
C GLU A 266 -1.94 -32.27 0.49
N ILE A 267 -2.60 -31.67 -0.50
CA ILE A 267 -4.03 -31.33 -0.48
C ILE A 267 -4.91 -32.58 -0.62
N GLU A 268 -4.43 -33.63 -1.30
CA GLU A 268 -5.20 -34.85 -1.59
C GLU A 268 -5.17 -35.86 -0.42
N TYR A 269 -4.17 -35.81 0.46
CA TYR A 269 -3.98 -36.76 1.58
C TYR A 269 -3.84 -36.10 2.97
N VAL A 270 -4.56 -35.01 3.22
CA VAL A 270 -4.57 -34.24 4.49
C VAL A 270 -4.79 -35.12 5.75
N ALA A 271 -5.46 -36.27 5.62
CA ALA A 271 -5.88 -37.10 6.74
C ALA A 271 -4.74 -37.85 7.49
N CYS A 272 -3.50 -37.90 6.97
CA CYS A 272 -2.43 -38.76 7.53
C CYS A 272 -1.10 -38.04 7.82
N ARG A 273 -1.07 -36.70 7.96
CA ARG A 273 0.15 -35.97 8.36
C ARG A 273 0.26 -35.91 9.89
N PHE A 274 1.34 -36.47 10.45
CA PHE A 274 1.67 -36.35 11.87
C PHE A 274 2.94 -35.53 12.06
N LYS A 275 2.88 -34.47 12.89
CA LYS A 275 4.08 -33.75 13.33
C LYS A 275 5.05 -34.72 14.02
N TYR A 276 6.35 -34.52 13.84
CA TYR A 276 7.37 -35.35 14.50
C TYR A 276 7.17 -35.39 16.02
N SER A 277 6.82 -34.26 16.65
CA SER A 277 6.51 -34.19 18.09
C SER A 277 5.40 -35.15 18.50
N ASN A 278 4.36 -35.31 17.66
CA ASN A 278 3.26 -36.24 17.91
C ASN A 278 3.72 -37.69 17.76
N LEU A 279 4.56 -38.00 16.78
CA LEU A 279 5.16 -39.33 16.61
C LEU A 279 6.14 -39.67 17.74
N PHE A 280 6.93 -38.70 18.18
CA PHE A 280 7.85 -38.82 19.31
C PHE A 280 7.08 -39.09 20.60
N ALA A 281 6.00 -38.34 20.87
CA ALA A 281 5.11 -38.57 22.00
C ALA A 281 4.42 -39.95 21.91
N ALA A 282 3.90 -40.31 20.73
CA ALA A 282 3.28 -41.61 20.47
C ALA A 282 4.23 -42.79 20.72
N ALA A 283 5.50 -42.65 20.33
CA ALA A 283 6.56 -43.63 20.55
C ALA A 283 7.16 -43.59 21.96
N ARG A 284 6.66 -42.73 22.86
CA ARG A 284 7.22 -42.44 24.20
C ARG A 284 8.72 -42.13 24.15
N GLY A 285 9.09 -41.24 23.24
CA GLY A 285 10.46 -40.76 23.06
C GLY A 285 11.39 -41.74 22.36
N PHE A 286 10.85 -42.70 21.59
CA PHE A 286 11.65 -43.74 20.90
C PHE A 286 12.48 -44.60 21.87
N GLY A 287 11.91 -44.91 23.04
CA GLY A 287 12.57 -45.78 24.02
C GLY A 287 12.58 -47.26 23.60
N GLU A 288 13.61 -47.99 24.04
CA GLU A 288 13.81 -49.43 23.76
C GLU A 288 12.60 -50.30 24.12
N ARG A 289 11.80 -49.90 25.14
CA ARG A 289 10.60 -50.62 25.56
C ARG A 289 9.52 -50.72 24.48
N ASN A 290 9.53 -49.81 23.52
CA ASN A 290 8.58 -49.77 22.41
C ASN A 290 9.22 -50.23 21.10
N LEU A 291 10.49 -50.64 21.08
CA LEU A 291 11.16 -51.09 19.86
C LEU A 291 10.56 -52.42 19.39
N ILE A 292 10.00 -52.42 18.18
CA ILE A 292 9.48 -53.62 17.51
C ILE A 292 10.63 -54.33 16.79
N GLY A 293 11.54 -53.57 16.19
CA GLY A 293 12.70 -54.12 15.49
C GLY A 293 13.70 -53.07 15.04
N SER A 294 14.96 -53.50 14.91
CA SER A 294 16.08 -52.68 14.46
C SER A 294 16.88 -53.40 13.38
N GLY A 295 17.28 -52.66 12.33
CA GLY A 295 18.18 -53.14 11.29
C GLY A 295 18.87 -51.99 10.56
N GLY A 296 19.60 -52.28 9.47
CA GLY A 296 20.34 -51.27 8.71
C GLY A 296 19.45 -50.14 8.14
N SER A 297 18.16 -50.43 7.90
CA SER A 297 17.20 -49.43 7.42
C SER A 297 16.51 -48.62 8.52
N GLY A 298 16.96 -48.76 9.77
CA GLY A 298 16.50 -47.98 10.92
C GLY A 298 15.82 -48.80 12.01
N ARG A 299 15.09 -48.10 12.87
CA ARG A 299 14.38 -48.64 14.03
C ARG A 299 12.89 -48.40 13.89
N VAL A 300 12.08 -49.40 14.24
CA VAL A 300 10.61 -49.34 14.19
C VAL A 300 10.07 -49.50 15.59
N TYR A 301 9.20 -48.59 16.01
CA TYR A 301 8.65 -48.52 17.36
C TYR A 301 7.13 -48.65 17.33
N LYS A 302 6.57 -49.30 18.36
CA LYS A 302 5.14 -49.31 18.63
C LYS A 302 4.74 -47.98 19.25
N GLY A 303 3.72 -47.33 18.72
CA GLY A 303 3.20 -46.07 19.26
C GLY A 303 1.69 -45.98 19.17
N VAL A 304 1.11 -45.09 19.97
CA VAL A 304 -0.33 -44.78 19.92
C VAL A 304 -0.46 -43.28 19.66
N ILE A 305 -1.12 -42.90 18.57
CA ILE A 305 -1.30 -41.49 18.21
C ILE A 305 -2.28 -40.84 19.22
N PRO A 306 -1.85 -39.85 20.03
CA PRO A 306 -2.69 -39.34 21.12
C PRO A 306 -4.01 -38.72 20.65
N SER A 307 -4.05 -38.13 19.46
CA SER A 307 -5.24 -37.46 18.92
C SER A 307 -6.34 -38.40 18.46
N ILE A 308 -6.02 -39.65 18.13
CA ILE A 308 -6.97 -40.62 17.54
C ILE A 308 -6.97 -41.99 18.23
N GLY A 309 -6.09 -42.23 19.19
CA GLY A 309 -5.96 -43.51 19.89
C GLY A 309 -5.50 -44.68 19.00
N LEU A 310 -5.07 -44.40 17.77
CA LEU A 310 -4.68 -45.42 16.80
C LEU A 310 -3.30 -45.99 17.13
N GLU A 311 -3.22 -47.31 17.26
CA GLU A 311 -1.95 -48.03 17.38
C GLU A 311 -1.25 -48.10 16.02
N VAL A 312 0.00 -47.66 15.97
CA VAL A 312 0.79 -47.54 14.74
C VAL A 312 2.22 -48.07 14.97
N ALA A 313 2.83 -48.56 13.89
CA ALA A 313 4.27 -48.81 13.83
C ALA A 313 4.97 -47.57 13.26
N ILE A 314 5.82 -46.94 14.06
CA ILE A 314 6.52 -45.70 13.74
C ILE A 314 7.96 -46.03 13.37
N LYS A 315 8.30 -45.89 12.08
CA LYS A 315 9.69 -46.01 11.61
C LYS A 315 10.44 -44.71 11.87
N GLN A 316 11.49 -44.77 12.68
CA GLN A 316 12.32 -43.60 13.00
C GLN A 316 13.15 -43.21 11.76
N LYS A 317 13.16 -41.91 11.45
CA LYS A 317 13.94 -41.34 10.34
C LYS A 317 15.43 -41.63 10.53
N VAL A 318 16.10 -42.10 9.49
CA VAL A 318 17.55 -42.37 9.48
C VAL A 318 18.21 -41.43 8.48
N VAL A 319 19.34 -40.86 8.89
CA VAL A 319 20.27 -40.14 8.01
C VAL A 319 21.43 -41.09 7.71
N HIS A 320 21.74 -41.32 6.44
CA HIS A 320 22.79 -42.25 5.99
C HIS A 320 24.20 -41.69 6.21
N ARG A 321 24.41 -40.39 5.95
CA ARG A 321 25.66 -39.64 6.16
C ARG A 321 26.83 -39.98 5.22
N ASP A 322 26.65 -40.90 4.29
CA ASP A 322 27.70 -41.34 3.37
C ASP A 322 27.12 -41.86 2.05
N VAL A 323 26.18 -41.09 1.48
CA VAL A 323 25.62 -41.38 0.15
C VAL A 323 26.69 -41.12 -0.91
N LYS A 324 27.17 -42.19 -1.55
CA LYS A 324 28.22 -42.17 -2.58
C LYS A 324 28.17 -43.43 -3.44
N PRO A 325 28.80 -43.47 -4.64
CA PRO A 325 28.68 -44.60 -5.56
C PRO A 325 29.14 -45.93 -4.97
N SER A 326 30.21 -45.96 -4.17
CA SER A 326 30.71 -47.21 -3.57
C SER A 326 29.76 -47.82 -2.52
N ASN A 327 28.80 -47.04 -2.02
CA ASN A 327 27.73 -47.50 -1.14
C ASN A 327 26.45 -47.82 -1.92
N VAL A 328 26.43 -47.66 -3.25
CA VAL A 328 25.32 -48.04 -4.12
C VAL A 328 25.66 -49.35 -4.82
N LEU A 329 25.00 -50.41 -4.41
CA LEU A 329 25.15 -51.74 -4.98
C LEU A 329 24.19 -51.89 -6.17
N ILE A 330 24.70 -52.38 -7.30
CA ILE A 330 23.87 -52.71 -8.45
C ILE A 330 23.61 -54.21 -8.45
N TYR A 331 22.34 -54.61 -8.41
CA TYR A 331 21.90 -56.00 -8.50
C TYR A 331 21.17 -56.27 -9.83
N GLU A 332 20.81 -57.53 -10.07
CA GLU A 332 20.14 -58.04 -11.27
C GLU A 332 19.24 -57.01 -11.98
N VAL A 333 19.47 -56.85 -13.30
CA VAL A 333 18.78 -55.88 -14.18
C VAL A 333 18.98 -54.41 -13.74
N LEU A 334 20.23 -54.01 -13.46
CA LEU A 334 20.63 -52.62 -13.17
C LEU A 334 19.84 -51.94 -12.03
N ASN A 335 19.29 -52.73 -11.11
CA ASN A 335 18.58 -52.16 -9.98
C ASN A 335 19.58 -51.72 -8.91
N ALA A 336 19.44 -50.49 -8.41
CA ALA A 336 20.31 -49.94 -7.39
C ALA A 336 19.76 -50.18 -5.97
N LYS A 337 20.62 -50.59 -5.04
CA LYS A 337 20.37 -50.68 -3.60
C LYS A 337 21.42 -49.89 -2.84
N LEU A 338 20.98 -48.98 -1.99
CA LEU A 338 21.86 -48.29 -1.06
C LEU A 338 22.24 -49.24 0.08
N GLY A 339 23.54 -49.38 0.32
CA GLY A 339 24.16 -50.18 1.36
C GLY A 339 25.08 -49.34 2.25
N ASP A 340 25.77 -50.01 3.19
CA ASP A 340 26.68 -49.40 4.17
C ASP A 340 26.09 -48.26 5.02
N PHE A 341 25.19 -48.64 5.92
CA PHE A 341 24.65 -47.76 6.95
C PHE A 341 25.58 -47.62 8.18
N GLY A 342 26.87 -47.97 8.07
CA GLY A 342 27.82 -47.97 9.18
C GLY A 342 28.03 -46.57 9.81
N LEU A 343 27.83 -45.52 9.03
CA LEU A 343 27.84 -44.12 9.50
C LEU A 343 26.44 -43.56 9.79
N GLY A 344 25.40 -44.34 9.48
CA GLY A 344 24.01 -43.96 9.60
C GLY A 344 23.61 -43.67 11.04
N ARG A 345 22.78 -42.64 11.23
CA ARG A 345 22.24 -42.28 12.55
C ARG A 345 20.76 -41.99 12.49
N THR A 346 20.04 -42.39 13.54
CA THR A 346 18.66 -42.01 13.76
C THR A 346 18.57 -40.50 14.00
N TYR A 347 17.58 -39.85 13.38
CA TYR A 347 17.35 -38.42 13.51
C TYR A 347 16.74 -38.10 14.88
N GLU A 348 17.50 -37.40 15.73
CA GLU A 348 17.04 -36.91 17.04
C GLU A 348 16.68 -35.44 16.95
N HIS A 349 15.41 -35.10 17.21
CA HIS A 349 14.89 -33.76 16.94
C HIS A 349 15.08 -32.75 18.08
N ASN A 350 15.58 -33.12 19.28
CA ASN A 350 15.76 -32.14 20.36
C ASN A 350 16.59 -32.57 21.59
N ASN A 351 17.32 -33.69 21.54
CA ASN A 351 18.25 -34.04 22.62
C ASN A 351 19.66 -33.57 22.26
N ASN A 352 20.30 -32.88 23.20
CA ASN A 352 21.64 -32.29 23.17
C ASN A 352 22.47 -32.55 21.88
N PRO A 353 22.72 -31.52 21.04
CA PRO A 353 23.60 -31.62 19.88
C PRO A 353 25.06 -31.68 20.34
N GLN A 354 25.46 -32.78 20.99
CA GLN A 354 26.86 -33.13 21.10
C GLN A 354 27.35 -33.32 19.67
N THR A 355 28.21 -32.40 19.23
CA THR A 355 28.87 -32.34 17.92
C THR A 355 29.05 -33.75 17.34
N THR A 356 28.30 -34.11 16.30
CA THR A 356 28.59 -35.38 15.64
C THR A 356 29.93 -35.19 14.92
N ASN A 357 30.91 -36.05 15.20
CA ASN A 357 32.18 -36.01 14.48
C ASN A 357 31.89 -35.90 12.98
N ILE A 358 32.53 -34.95 12.31
CA ILE A 358 32.43 -34.78 10.87
C ILE A 358 32.99 -36.07 10.27
N VAL A 359 32.10 -36.89 9.74
CA VAL A 359 32.41 -38.19 9.10
C VAL A 359 31.64 -38.27 7.80
N GLY A 360 32.26 -38.90 6.82
CA GLY A 360 31.76 -39.04 5.46
C GLY A 360 32.87 -38.75 4.45
N THR A 361 32.55 -38.91 3.17
CA THR A 361 33.53 -38.84 2.09
C THR A 361 33.66 -37.42 1.53
N LEU A 362 34.89 -36.89 1.47
CA LEU A 362 35.18 -35.57 0.92
C LEU A 362 34.64 -35.43 -0.51
N GLY A 363 34.00 -34.30 -0.82
CA GLY A 363 33.29 -34.07 -2.09
C GLY A 363 31.78 -34.33 -2.02
N TYR A 364 31.32 -35.24 -1.16
CA TYR A 364 29.89 -35.52 -0.93
C TYR A 364 29.36 -34.84 0.35
N LEU A 365 30.24 -34.24 1.15
CA LEU A 365 29.89 -33.56 2.39
C LEU A 365 29.24 -32.20 2.09
N ALA A 366 28.03 -32.01 2.61
CA ALA A 366 27.35 -30.73 2.53
C ALA A 366 28.14 -29.62 3.26
N PRO A 367 28.17 -28.37 2.75
CA PRO A 367 28.97 -27.29 3.32
C PRO A 367 28.56 -26.91 4.75
N GLU A 368 27.29 -27.02 5.11
CA GLU A 368 26.82 -26.76 6.47
C GLU A 368 27.23 -27.85 7.46
N LEU A 369 27.47 -29.08 6.99
CA LEU A 369 27.92 -30.20 7.82
C LEU A 369 29.35 -29.98 8.31
N THR A 370 30.23 -29.43 7.46
CA THR A 370 31.61 -29.12 7.85
C THR A 370 31.69 -27.98 8.86
N ARG A 371 30.74 -27.04 8.80
CA ARG A 371 30.66 -25.90 9.73
C ARG A 371 30.02 -26.27 11.07
N THR A 372 28.93 -27.04 11.04
CA THR A 372 28.08 -27.27 12.22
C THR A 372 28.30 -28.64 12.87
N GLY A 373 28.93 -29.58 12.16
CA GLY A 373 29.02 -30.98 12.58
C GLY A 373 27.65 -31.65 12.73
N LYS A 374 26.58 -31.11 12.16
CA LYS A 374 25.21 -31.62 12.31
C LYS A 374 24.72 -32.23 11.00
N ALA A 375 24.66 -33.56 10.95
CA ALA A 375 24.08 -34.27 9.82
C ALA A 375 22.54 -34.22 9.88
N THR A 376 21.91 -34.04 8.72
CA THR A 376 20.45 -33.97 8.57
C THR A 376 20.02 -34.70 7.30
N THR A 377 18.72 -34.86 7.07
CA THR A 377 18.30 -35.41 5.77
C THR A 377 18.66 -34.52 4.59
N SER A 378 18.82 -33.20 4.80
CA SER A 378 19.28 -32.28 3.76
C SER A 378 20.76 -32.49 3.43
N THR A 379 21.58 -32.97 4.38
CA THR A 379 22.99 -33.34 4.08
C THR A 379 23.08 -34.59 3.21
N ASP A 380 22.16 -35.54 3.37
CA ASP A 380 22.07 -36.72 2.48
C ASP A 380 21.59 -36.34 1.07
N VAL A 381 20.66 -35.37 0.96
CA VAL A 381 20.22 -34.83 -0.34
C VAL A 381 21.40 -34.24 -1.10
N TYR A 382 22.29 -33.49 -0.43
CA TYR A 382 23.49 -32.95 -1.05
C TYR A 382 24.43 -34.06 -1.56
N GLY A 383 24.67 -35.09 -0.73
CA GLY A 383 25.46 -36.25 -1.13
C GLY A 383 24.85 -36.99 -2.32
N TYR A 384 23.52 -37.14 -2.36
CA TYR A 384 22.80 -37.70 -3.50
C TYR A 384 22.91 -36.83 -4.76
N GLY A 385 22.82 -35.51 -4.62
CA GLY A 385 23.03 -34.57 -5.74
C GLY A 385 24.43 -34.71 -6.32
N THR A 386 25.45 -34.81 -5.46
CA THR A 386 26.84 -35.03 -5.88
C THR A 386 26.99 -36.36 -6.62
N LEU A 387 26.36 -37.43 -6.10
CA LEU A 387 26.29 -38.73 -6.77
C LEU A 387 25.64 -38.63 -8.16
N MET A 388 24.53 -37.90 -8.30
CA MET A 388 23.89 -37.68 -9.61
C MET A 388 24.84 -36.99 -10.58
N LEU A 389 25.49 -35.91 -10.14
CA LEU A 389 26.45 -35.17 -10.98
C LEU A 389 27.62 -36.05 -11.41
N GLU A 390 28.17 -36.86 -10.50
CA GLU A 390 29.25 -37.80 -10.83
C GLU A 390 28.81 -38.86 -11.84
N VAL A 391 27.60 -39.42 -11.69
CA VAL A 391 27.06 -40.41 -12.63
C VAL A 391 26.84 -39.79 -14.01
N SER A 392 26.31 -38.57 -14.07
CA SER A 392 26.02 -37.88 -15.34
C SER A 392 27.27 -37.36 -16.05
N SER A 393 28.33 -37.01 -15.31
CA SER A 393 29.56 -36.41 -15.87
C SER A 393 30.72 -37.37 -15.98
N ARG A 394 30.66 -38.53 -15.31
CA ARG A 394 31.76 -39.48 -15.17
C ARG A 394 33.06 -38.85 -14.62
N ARG A 395 32.92 -37.81 -13.81
CA ARG A 395 34.00 -37.11 -13.12
C ARG A 395 33.90 -37.33 -11.62
N ARG A 396 35.05 -37.37 -10.94
CA ARG A 396 35.07 -37.51 -9.48
C ARG A 396 34.67 -36.18 -8.83
N PRO A 397 33.99 -36.19 -7.66
CA PRO A 397 33.62 -34.95 -6.98
C PRO A 397 34.80 -34.04 -6.60
N ILE A 398 35.97 -34.62 -6.38
CA ILE A 398 37.23 -33.91 -6.14
C ILE A 398 38.27 -34.42 -7.14
N GLU A 399 38.79 -33.54 -7.99
CA GLU A 399 39.85 -33.85 -8.97
C GLU A 399 41.08 -32.96 -8.76
N PRO A 400 42.10 -33.42 -8.00
CA PRO A 400 43.26 -32.60 -7.64
C PRO A 400 44.18 -32.21 -8.79
N LYS A 401 43.99 -32.79 -9.98
CA LYS A 401 44.87 -32.63 -11.15
C LYS A 401 44.39 -31.54 -12.12
N THR A 402 43.31 -30.84 -11.79
CA THR A 402 42.63 -29.87 -12.67
C THR A 402 42.77 -28.44 -12.14
N SER A 403 42.33 -27.43 -12.88
CA SER A 403 42.32 -26.03 -12.43
C SER A 403 41.49 -25.86 -11.16
N ALA A 404 41.72 -24.77 -10.41
CA ALA A 404 41.01 -24.51 -9.16
C ALA A 404 39.48 -24.48 -9.31
N THR A 405 38.97 -24.02 -10.46
CA THR A 405 37.53 -23.99 -10.80
C THR A 405 36.95 -25.38 -11.08
N GLU A 406 37.76 -26.30 -11.61
CA GLU A 406 37.36 -27.67 -11.94
C GLU A 406 37.67 -28.69 -10.85
N LEU A 407 38.31 -28.25 -9.76
CA LEU A 407 38.72 -29.13 -8.66
C LEU A 407 37.52 -29.75 -7.96
N VAL A 408 36.40 -29.02 -7.85
CA VAL A 408 35.15 -29.46 -7.22
C VAL A 408 34.08 -29.60 -8.29
N LEU A 409 33.59 -30.82 -8.50
CA LEU A 409 32.61 -31.13 -9.55
C LEU A 409 31.36 -30.24 -9.49
N VAL A 410 30.82 -30.03 -8.28
CA VAL A 410 29.62 -29.23 -8.07
C VAL A 410 29.82 -27.79 -8.54
N ASP A 411 31.00 -27.20 -8.29
CA ASP A 411 31.30 -25.82 -8.65
C ASP A 411 31.48 -25.68 -10.16
N TRP A 412 32.19 -26.62 -10.79
CA TRP A 412 32.33 -26.67 -12.25
C TRP A 412 31.00 -26.80 -12.99
N VAL A 413 30.13 -27.73 -12.58
CA VAL A 413 28.81 -27.88 -13.22
C VAL A 413 27.95 -26.64 -12.99
N ARG A 414 28.10 -25.96 -11.84
CA ARG A 414 27.40 -24.70 -11.55
C ARG A 414 27.86 -23.57 -12.47
N GLU A 415 29.16 -23.47 -12.74
CA GLU A 415 29.71 -22.50 -13.70
C GLU A 415 29.12 -22.74 -15.10
N LEU A 416 29.16 -23.97 -15.60
CA LEU A 416 28.57 -24.34 -16.89
C LEU A 416 27.07 -24.01 -16.96
N TYR A 417 26.32 -24.25 -15.88
CA TYR A 417 24.92 -23.86 -15.83
C TYR A 417 24.73 -22.35 -15.90
N SER A 418 25.58 -21.56 -15.24
CA SER A 418 25.52 -20.10 -15.27
C SER A 418 25.82 -19.51 -16.66
N GLU A 419 26.62 -20.22 -17.45
CA GLU A 419 26.95 -19.89 -18.85
C GLU A 419 25.89 -20.39 -19.84
N GLY A 420 24.92 -21.18 -19.39
CA GLY A 420 23.91 -21.80 -20.25
C GLY A 420 24.41 -23.04 -21.00
N GLU A 421 25.58 -23.57 -20.63
CA GLU A 421 26.26 -24.69 -21.30
C GLU A 421 26.33 -25.96 -20.43
N ILE A 422 25.35 -26.18 -19.55
CA ILE A 422 25.32 -27.33 -18.63
C ILE A 422 25.48 -28.69 -19.34
N THR A 423 25.06 -28.81 -20.60
CA THR A 423 25.20 -30.03 -21.41
C THR A 423 26.65 -30.42 -21.66
N ARG A 424 27.62 -29.50 -21.54
CA ARG A 424 29.06 -29.81 -21.59
C ARG A 424 29.53 -30.67 -20.42
N ALA A 425 28.76 -30.74 -19.34
CA ALA A 425 29.07 -31.59 -18.20
C ALA A 425 28.69 -33.06 -18.41
N ILE A 426 27.99 -33.41 -19.50
CA ILE A 426 27.55 -34.80 -19.78
C ILE A 426 28.77 -35.68 -20.13
N ASP A 427 28.79 -36.93 -19.63
CA ASP A 427 29.85 -37.91 -19.91
C ASP A 427 30.07 -38.04 -21.43
N PRO A 428 31.26 -37.70 -21.95
CA PRO A 428 31.55 -37.80 -23.38
C PRO A 428 31.59 -39.24 -23.90
N LYS A 429 31.61 -40.24 -23.01
CA LYS A 429 31.55 -41.67 -23.35
C LYS A 429 30.13 -42.23 -23.33
N LEU A 430 29.12 -41.42 -23.05
CA LEU A 430 27.73 -41.86 -23.03
C LEU A 430 27.19 -41.93 -24.46
N ASP A 431 26.92 -43.13 -24.95
CA ASP A 431 26.31 -43.38 -26.25
C ASP A 431 24.79 -43.56 -26.12
N ASN A 432 24.00 -43.10 -27.10
CA ASN A 432 22.54 -43.29 -27.18
C ASN A 432 21.73 -42.85 -25.93
N TYR A 433 21.85 -41.58 -25.53
CA TYR A 433 21.07 -40.99 -24.42
C TYR A 433 20.09 -39.91 -24.89
N HIS A 434 19.04 -39.67 -24.09
CA HIS A 434 18.14 -38.53 -24.29
C HIS A 434 18.73 -37.26 -23.66
N SER A 435 19.06 -36.27 -24.49
CA SER A 435 19.68 -35.02 -24.03
C SER A 435 18.85 -34.27 -22.97
N GLY A 436 17.51 -34.29 -23.08
CA GLY A 436 16.62 -33.70 -22.09
C GLY A 436 16.69 -34.37 -20.72
N GLU A 437 16.78 -35.70 -20.66
CA GLU A 437 16.91 -36.47 -19.42
C GLU A 437 18.28 -36.24 -18.78
N ALA A 438 19.35 -36.19 -19.57
CA ALA A 438 20.69 -35.91 -19.10
C ALA A 438 20.80 -34.48 -18.53
N GLN A 439 20.20 -33.50 -19.21
CA GLN A 439 20.12 -32.13 -18.73
C GLN A 439 19.29 -32.02 -17.44
N LEU A 440 18.18 -32.76 -17.34
CA LEU A 440 17.38 -32.87 -16.11
C LEU A 440 18.22 -33.43 -14.96
N ALA A 441 18.94 -34.54 -15.18
CA ALA A 441 19.77 -35.15 -14.15
C ALA A 441 20.83 -34.18 -13.61
N LEU A 442 21.51 -33.44 -14.50
CA LEU A 442 22.49 -32.42 -14.10
C LEU A 442 21.85 -31.25 -13.35
N THR A 443 20.71 -30.76 -13.84
CA THR A 443 20.01 -29.61 -13.24
C THR A 443 19.43 -29.96 -11.87
N LEU A 444 18.83 -31.14 -11.73
CA LEU A 444 18.30 -31.64 -10.46
C LEU A 444 19.44 -31.98 -9.49
N GLY A 445 20.55 -32.52 -9.99
CA GLY A 445 21.77 -32.72 -9.21
C GLY A 445 22.29 -31.41 -8.61
N LEU A 446 22.35 -30.33 -9.41
CA LEU A 446 22.72 -29.00 -8.92
C LEU A 446 21.73 -28.45 -7.89
N LEU A 447 20.43 -28.62 -8.10
CA LEU A 447 19.41 -28.19 -7.15
C LEU A 447 19.55 -28.93 -5.80
N CYS A 448 19.85 -30.23 -5.82
CA CYS A 448 20.17 -31.00 -4.63
C CYS A 448 21.47 -30.53 -3.96
N CYS A 449 22.43 -30.02 -4.73
CA CYS A 449 23.71 -29.49 -4.24
C CYS A 449 23.66 -28.00 -3.85
N HIS A 450 22.47 -27.43 -3.62
CA HIS A 450 22.36 -26.02 -3.23
C HIS A 450 23.15 -25.73 -1.92
N PRO A 451 23.91 -24.63 -1.80
CA PRO A 451 24.71 -24.35 -0.60
C PRO A 451 23.88 -24.26 0.69
N HIS A 452 22.71 -23.61 0.62
CA HIS A 452 21.78 -23.55 1.75
C HIS A 452 20.88 -24.80 1.78
N PRO A 453 20.71 -25.47 2.93
CA PRO A 453 19.91 -26.70 3.05
C PRO A 453 18.42 -26.50 2.74
N ASP A 454 17.86 -25.33 3.04
CA ASP A 454 16.41 -25.04 2.90
C ASP A 454 15.95 -24.94 1.44
N TYR A 455 16.86 -24.66 0.51
CA TYR A 455 16.55 -24.62 -0.92
C TYR A 455 16.73 -25.98 -1.61
N ARG A 456 17.20 -27.01 -0.88
CA ARG A 456 17.32 -28.36 -1.42
C ARG A 456 15.95 -29.05 -1.37
N PRO A 457 15.54 -29.75 -2.43
CA PRO A 457 14.30 -30.52 -2.42
C PRO A 457 14.40 -31.68 -1.43
N THR A 458 13.25 -32.15 -0.95
CA THR A 458 13.22 -33.42 -0.20
C THR A 458 13.55 -34.58 -1.13
N MET A 459 14.15 -35.67 -0.62
CA MET A 459 14.39 -36.87 -1.43
C MET A 459 13.12 -37.43 -2.09
N ARG A 460 11.95 -37.23 -1.47
CA ARG A 460 10.66 -37.58 -2.08
C ARG A 460 10.39 -36.74 -3.32
N ARG A 461 10.61 -35.42 -3.23
CA ARG A 461 10.45 -34.52 -4.37
C ARG A 461 11.42 -34.86 -5.49
N VAL A 462 12.66 -35.21 -5.16
CA VAL A 462 13.66 -35.69 -6.13
C VAL A 462 13.15 -36.94 -6.87
N VAL A 463 12.59 -37.92 -6.17
CA VAL A 463 12.00 -39.13 -6.80
C VAL A 463 10.84 -38.78 -7.73
N LEU A 464 9.96 -37.86 -7.32
CA LEU A 464 8.84 -37.41 -8.17
C LEU A 464 9.35 -36.75 -9.46
N LEU A 465 10.36 -35.87 -9.35
CA LEU A 465 10.96 -35.19 -10.50
C LEU A 465 11.73 -36.12 -11.43
N LEU A 466 12.21 -37.26 -10.94
CA LEU A 466 12.83 -38.30 -11.76
C LEU A 466 11.79 -39.24 -12.41
N GLY A 467 10.61 -39.40 -11.81
CA GLY A 467 9.57 -40.31 -12.28
C GLY A 467 8.62 -39.72 -13.32
N ASP A 468 8.44 -38.40 -13.31
CA ASP A 468 7.61 -37.67 -14.27
C ASP A 468 8.54 -37.02 -15.31
N ALA A 469 8.57 -37.53 -16.55
CA ALA A 469 9.50 -37.10 -17.60
C ALA A 469 9.39 -35.60 -18.00
N THR A 470 8.47 -34.86 -17.38
CA THR A 470 8.31 -33.41 -17.49
C THR A 470 8.52 -32.76 -16.12
N LEU A 471 9.63 -32.04 -15.94
CA LEU A 471 9.75 -31.13 -14.80
C LEU A 471 8.70 -30.01 -14.91
N PRO A 472 8.05 -29.61 -13.80
CA PRO A 472 7.57 -28.24 -13.73
C PRO A 472 8.76 -27.28 -13.90
N PRO A 473 8.61 -26.15 -14.62
CA PRO A 473 9.67 -25.17 -14.78
C PRO A 473 10.22 -24.81 -13.40
N LEU A 474 11.55 -24.85 -13.26
CA LEU A 474 12.23 -24.42 -12.04
C LEU A 474 11.65 -23.06 -11.60
N PRO A 475 11.32 -22.86 -10.32
CA PRO A 475 10.89 -21.56 -9.84
C PRO A 475 11.88 -20.50 -10.33
N HIS A 476 11.37 -19.41 -10.92
CA HIS A 476 12.21 -18.30 -11.39
C HIS A 476 13.14 -17.75 -10.28
N ASP A 477 12.82 -18.04 -9.02
CA ASP A 477 13.65 -17.72 -7.86
C ASP A 477 14.90 -18.59 -7.71
N SER A 478 14.95 -19.82 -8.24
CA SER A 478 16.19 -20.60 -8.26
C SER A 478 17.26 -19.87 -9.08
N ILE A 479 16.88 -19.33 -10.25
CA ILE A 479 17.76 -18.54 -11.13
C ILE A 479 18.20 -17.23 -10.47
N ARG A 480 17.34 -16.60 -9.64
CA ARG A 480 17.69 -15.38 -8.90
C ARG A 480 18.58 -15.67 -7.68
N VAL A 481 18.37 -16.77 -6.97
CA VAL A 481 19.23 -17.21 -5.86
C VAL A 481 20.63 -17.57 -6.36
N PHE A 482 20.75 -18.21 -7.53
CA PHE A 482 22.05 -18.44 -8.18
C PHE A 482 22.78 -17.13 -8.59
N ARG A 483 22.05 -16.01 -8.75
CA ARG A 483 22.62 -14.69 -9.07
C ARG A 483 22.95 -13.84 -7.84
N LEU A 484 22.33 -14.12 -6.69
CA LEU A 484 22.42 -13.33 -5.45
C LEU A 484 23.58 -13.74 -4.53
N LEU A 485 24.23 -14.88 -4.78
CA LEU A 485 25.39 -15.37 -4.00
C LEU A 485 26.74 -14.89 -4.57
N ARG A 486 26.77 -13.76 -5.28
CA ARG A 486 27.99 -13.10 -5.75
C ARG A 486 28.50 -12.06 -4.77
#